data_AF-A0A0F9SZJ8-F1
#
_entry.id   AF-A0A0F9SZJ8-F1
#
_cell.length_a   1.000
_cell.length_b   1.000
_cell.length_c   1.000
_cell.angle_alpha   90.00
_cell.angle_beta   90.00
_cell.angle_gamma   90.00
#
_symmetry.space_group_name_H-M   'P 1'
#
loop_
_entity.id
_entity.type
_entity.pdbx_description
1 polymer ?
#
loop_
_entity_poly.entity_id
_entity_poly.type
_entity_poly.pdbx_seq_one_letter_code
_entity_poly.pdbx_strand_id
1 'polypeptide(L)' 'MVKKLRFFDVKGKKSFTTTNFTIIRKGGRTRAATVAPSGARASVFVKKGFKK' A
#
# COMPACT_ATOMS: atom_id res chain seq x y z
N MET A 1 -9.17 -1.83 15.36
CA MET A 1 -8.14 -0.80 15.06
C MET A 1 -7.90 -0.79 13.55
N VAL A 2 -8.32 0.26 12.84
CA VAL A 2 -8.17 0.31 11.37
C VAL A 2 -6.72 0.72 11.03
N LYS A 3 -5.94 -0.19 10.44
CA LYS A 3 -4.53 0.07 10.10
C LYS A 3 -4.43 0.96 8.86
N LYS A 4 -4.02 2.21 9.05
CA LYS A 4 -3.64 3.13 7.96
C LYS A 4 -2.21 2.82 7.52
N LEU A 5 -1.98 2.69 6.22
CA LEU A 5 -0.64 2.54 5.65
C LEU A 5 -0.27 3.79 4.86
N ARG A 6 1.01 4.18 4.94
CA ARG A 6 1.58 5.25 4.14
C ARG A 6 2.09 4.69 2.82
N PHE A 7 1.70 5.34 1.73
CA PHE A 7 2.12 5.06 0.37
C PHE A 7 2.75 6.31 -0.24
N PHE A 8 3.52 6.11 -1.31
CA PHE A 8 4.06 7.19 -2.11
C PHE A 8 3.39 7.21 -3.48
N ASP A 9 2.82 8.35 -3.85
CA ASP A 9 2.28 8.62 -5.16
C ASP A 9 3.42 9.09 -6.07
N VAL A 10 3.83 8.23 -7.00
CA VAL A 10 4.90 8.54 -7.97
C VAL A 10 4.51 9.65 -8.94
N LYS A 11 3.24 9.78 -9.33
CA LYS A 11 2.78 10.79 -10.28
C LYS A 11 2.48 12.11 -9.58
N GLY A 12 1.84 12.05 -8.41
CA GLY A 12 1.59 13.21 -7.55
C GLY A 12 2.83 13.68 -6.77
N LYS A 13 3.93 12.91 -6.81
CA LYS A 13 5.19 13.12 -6.06
C LYS A 13 4.98 13.40 -4.57
N LYS A 14 3.95 12.80 -3.97
CA LYS A 14 3.54 13.05 -2.58
C LYS A 14 3.24 11.75 -1.85
N SER A 15 3.51 11.75 -0.54
CA SER A 15 3.05 10.66 0.33
C SER A 15 1.57 10.84 0.67
N PHE A 16 0.84 9.74 0.81
CA PHE A 16 -0.53 9.72 1.30
C PHE A 16 -0.74 8.52 2.23
N THR A 17 -1.76 8.58 3.07
CA THR A 17 -2.15 7.45 3.93
C THR A 17 -3.53 6.96 3.55
N THR A 18 -3.73 5.65 3.55
CA THR A 18 -5.04 5.06 3.26
C THR A 18 -5.25 3.74 3.99
N THR A 19 -6.52 3.41 4.20
CA THR A 19 -7.02 2.11 4.68
C THR A 19 -7.49 1.24 3.51
N ASN A 20 -7.66 1.84 2.32
CA ASN A 20 -8.12 1.21 1.11
C ASN A 20 -6.92 0.67 0.33
N PHE A 21 -6.42 -0.47 0.78
CA PHE A 21 -5.39 -1.23 0.08
C PHE A 21 -5.75 -2.72 0.05
N THR A 22 -5.14 -3.43 -0.88
CA THR A 22 -5.17 -4.89 -1.00
C THR A 22 -3.82 -5.46 -0.59
N ILE A 23 -3.83 -6.66 0.00
CA ILE A 23 -2.61 -7.35 0.40
C ILE A 23 -2.28 -8.40 -0.67
N ILE A 24 -1.08 -8.29 -1.24
CA ILE A 24 -0.56 -9.21 -2.25
C ILE A 24 0.58 -10.01 -1.63
N ARG A 25 0.49 -11.34 -1.71
CA ARG A 25 1.54 -12.27 -1.26
C ARG A 25 2.14 -12.96 -2.47
N LYS A 26 3.44 -12.76 -2.72
CA LYS A 26 4.16 -13.39 -3.84
C LYS A 26 5.59 -13.73 -3.43
N GLY A 27 5.98 -14.99 -3.61
CA GLY A 27 7.35 -15.47 -3.33
C GLY A 27 7.81 -15.20 -1.89
N GLY A 28 6.95 -15.47 -0.90
CA GLY A 28 7.27 -15.24 0.53
C GLY A 28 7.25 -13.77 0.98
N ARG A 29 7.14 -12.81 0.06
CA ARG A 29 7.02 -11.38 0.37
C ARG A 29 5.56 -10.95 0.40
N THR A 30 5.23 -10.08 1.35
CA THR A 30 3.90 -9.47 1.46
C THR A 30 4.02 -7.98 1.12
N ARG A 31 3.13 -7.50 0.25
CA ARG A 31 3.03 -6.07 -0.09
C ARG A 31 1.59 -5.61 0.07
N ALA A 32 1.42 -4.36 0.47
CA ALA A 32 0.15 -3.67 0.33
C ALA A 32 0.17 -2.89 -0.98
N ALA A 33 -0.92 -2.95 -1.74
CA ALA A 33 -1.10 -2.23 -3.00
C ALA A 33 -2.38 -1.40 -2.96
N THR A 34 -2.34 -0.21 -3.57
CA THR A 34 -3.47 0.70 -3.66
C THR A 34 -3.38 1.56 -4.91
N VAL A 35 -4.44 2.30 -5.19
CA VAL A 35 -4.47 3.34 -6.22
C VAL A 35 -4.30 4.69 -5.51
N ALA A 36 -3.30 5.44 -5.93
CA ALA A 36 -3.02 6.77 -5.42
C ALA A 36 -4.06 7.78 -5.93
N PRO A 37 -4.23 8.95 -5.28
CA PRO A 37 -5.16 9.99 -5.72
C PRO A 37 -4.90 10.47 -7.16
N SER A 38 -3.66 10.40 -7.65
CA SER A 38 -3.30 10.71 -9.03
C SER A 38 -3.72 9.66 -10.07
N GLY A 39 -4.26 8.53 -9.63
CA GLY A 39 -4.56 7.34 -10.43
C GLY A 39 -3.39 6.37 -10.60
N ALA A 40 -2.19 6.70 -10.11
CA ALA A 40 -1.04 5.81 -10.18
C ALA A 40 -1.15 4.61 -9.22
N ARG A 41 -0.61 3.46 -9.61
CA ARG A 41 -0.48 2.31 -8.69
C ARG A 41 0.63 2.59 -7.68
N ALA A 42 0.31 2.42 -6.40
CA ALA A 42 1.28 2.52 -5.30
C ALA A 42 1.35 1.20 -4.54
N SER A 43 2.56 0.80 -4.12
CA SER A 43 2.73 -0.39 -3.28
C SER A 43 3.85 -0.22 -2.27
N VAL A 44 3.71 -0.85 -1.11
CA VAL A 44 4.72 -0.85 -0.04
C VAL A 44 4.91 -2.26 0.51
N PHE A 45 6.13 -2.57 0.95
CA PHE A 45 6.41 -3.82 1.63
C PHE A 45 5.83 -3.79 3.05
N VAL A 46 5.21 -4.90 3.46
CA VAL A 46 4.70 -5.07 4.81
C VAL A 46 5.27 -6.36 5.41
N LYS A 47 5.34 -6.42 6.75
CA LYS A 47 5.83 -7.62 7.45
C LYS A 47 5.02 -8.85 7.05
N LYS A 48 5.69 -10.01 7.01
CA LYS A 48 5.05 -11.31 6.82
C LYS A 48 3.97 -11.49 7.90
N GLY A 49 2.75 -11.84 7.49
CA GLY A 49 1.59 -11.96 8.40
C GLY A 49 0.77 -10.68 8.57
N PHE A 50 1.04 -9.61 7.81
CA PHE A 50 0.17 -8.44 7.80
C PHE A 50 -1.25 -8.83 7.35
N LYS A 51 -2.23 -8.56 8.22
CA LYS A 51 -3.67 -8.70 8.00
C LYS A 51 -4.29 -7.31 8.11
N LYS A 52 -5.23 -7.02 7.21
CA LYS A 52 -5.99 -5.77 7.16
C LYS A 52 -6.90 -5.65 8.37
#